data_AF-A0A9V1GMY9-F1
#
_entry.id   AF-A0A9V1GMY9-F1
#
_cell.length_a   1.000
_cell.length_b   1.000
_cell.length_c   1.000
_cell.angle_alpha   90.00
_cell.angle_beta   90.00
_cell.angle_gamma   90.00
#
_symmetry.space_group_name_H-M   'P 1'
#
loop_
_entity.id
_entity.type
_entity.pdbx_description
1 polymer ?
#
loop_
_entity_poly.entity_id
_entity_poly.type
_entity_poly.pdbx_seq_one_letter_code
_entity_poly.pdbx_strand_id
1 'polypeptide(L)'
;MAENLRKLVSSETLQSMHDKLESWLRDYNTNTCDQNLNRCLEFIEQISKVQGQLFRILTTAAQEGGHNDGVEIIKSRLLPWLEASFTAASLGNTVDSKVPSLQDTFDKERHKDRDRDMQQLDSELNSTRNQLNQVQDDLAETEKTLEETKNRSAISLLAAEEEINQLRKQLKSLQAQEESRHKNLEHRSPEHWSVDSRSSEPRTSEQRKLEQRVLDKRSTEHRPEVISDYEKQLQTLKDEIAVLSAEKAVLQGRSVRSRTPSPAPRSRSRSRSRSRSASPSTAVAKVRSPSPNRAKASSVARKAALLSRFSDAYSQARLDAQCLLRRCIDKAETVQRIIYVATVEAFHVAKMAFRHFKIRVRKSLTPSYAGCSNFEDAVSDYIICHLDLYDSQSSVNDVIRAMNVNPKISFPPEVDFCLLSDFIQEICCIAFAMQTLDPPLDIAFGADGEIFNDCKYRRSYDSDFTAPLVFYHVWPALMENDCVIMKGEAVTKRGAFWNSVRPVSRCRSRSLSPICPRSHIGLSTVSRSRSPSPIRCGLPRF
;
A
#
# COMPACT_ATOMS: atom_id res chain seq x y z
N MET A 1 9.58 -47.52 -15.67
CA MET A 1 10.47 -47.06 -14.59
C MET A 1 11.95 -47.44 -14.78
N ALA A 2 12.30 -48.74 -14.82
CA ALA A 2 13.70 -49.20 -14.94
C ALA A 2 14.45 -48.65 -16.18
N GLU A 3 13.73 -48.33 -17.25
CA GLU A 3 14.30 -47.77 -18.49
C GLU A 3 14.82 -46.33 -18.31
N ASN A 4 14.15 -45.47 -17.55
CA ASN A 4 14.63 -44.12 -17.28
C ASN A 4 15.86 -44.14 -16.36
N LEU A 5 15.88 -45.06 -15.39
CA LEU A 5 17.03 -45.30 -14.53
C LEU A 5 18.20 -45.88 -15.33
N ARG A 6 17.95 -46.86 -16.23
CA ARG A 6 18.96 -47.39 -17.16
C ARG A 6 19.56 -46.29 -18.03
N LYS A 7 18.73 -45.42 -18.60
CA LYS A 7 19.18 -44.28 -19.42
C LYS A 7 20.04 -43.29 -18.62
N LEU A 8 19.73 -43.06 -17.34
CA LEU A 8 20.55 -42.22 -16.48
C LEU A 8 21.90 -42.87 -16.16
N VAL A 9 21.91 -44.16 -15.83
CA VAL A 9 23.14 -44.92 -15.52
C VAL A 9 24.03 -45.09 -16.75
N SER A 10 23.43 -45.31 -17.92
CA SER A 10 24.13 -45.38 -19.21
C SER A 10 24.47 -44.01 -19.79
N SER A 11 24.15 -42.91 -19.10
CA SER A 11 24.47 -41.57 -19.57
C SER A 11 25.95 -41.26 -19.35
N GLU A 12 26.65 -40.99 -20.45
CA GLU A 12 28.06 -40.59 -20.47
C GLU A 12 28.34 -39.36 -19.60
N THR A 13 27.32 -38.50 -19.38
CA THR A 13 27.46 -37.31 -18.52
C THR A 13 27.70 -37.69 -17.07
N LEU A 14 27.06 -38.74 -16.55
CA LEU A 14 27.22 -39.13 -15.14
C LEU A 14 28.58 -39.81 -14.89
N GLN A 15 29.06 -40.56 -15.88
CA GLN A 15 30.36 -41.24 -15.82
C GLN A 15 31.53 -40.24 -15.97
N SER A 16 31.44 -39.30 -16.91
CA SER A 16 32.51 -38.32 -17.17
C SER A 16 32.58 -37.17 -16.15
N MET A 17 31.58 -36.99 -15.28
CA MET A 17 31.58 -35.91 -14.28
C MET A 17 32.70 -36.07 -13.25
N HIS A 18 32.97 -37.30 -12.80
CA HIS A 18 34.03 -37.54 -11.82
C HIS A 18 35.41 -37.17 -12.39
N ASP A 19 35.70 -37.64 -13.61
CA ASP A 19 36.97 -37.38 -14.31
C ASP A 19 37.19 -35.89 -14.58
N LYS A 20 36.11 -35.16 -14.92
CA LYS A 20 36.16 -33.70 -15.12
C LYS A 20 36.46 -32.93 -13.84
N LEU A 21 35.86 -33.35 -12.71
CA LEU A 21 36.11 -32.74 -11.41
C LEU A 21 37.55 -33.01 -10.95
N GLU A 22 38.06 -34.22 -11.18
CA GLU A 22 39.44 -34.58 -10.88
C GLU A 22 40.44 -33.80 -11.75
N SER A 23 40.15 -33.65 -13.05
CA SER A 23 40.96 -32.81 -13.95
C SER A 23 40.94 -31.34 -13.51
N TRP A 24 39.79 -30.82 -13.08
CA TRP A 24 39.71 -29.46 -12.58
C TRP A 24 40.49 -29.27 -11.28
N LEU A 25 40.43 -30.24 -10.35
CA LEU A 25 41.23 -30.21 -9.13
C LEU A 25 42.74 -30.17 -9.43
N ARG A 26 43.21 -30.98 -10.38
CA ARG A 26 44.63 -30.97 -10.79
C ARG A 26 45.05 -29.65 -11.41
N ASP A 27 44.18 -29.04 -12.22
CA ASP A 27 44.47 -27.79 -12.92
C ASP A 27 44.11 -26.52 -12.10
N TYR A 28 43.55 -26.67 -10.89
CA TYR A 28 42.92 -25.54 -10.19
C TYR A 28 43.91 -24.39 -9.94
N ASN A 29 45.12 -24.73 -9.48
CA ASN A 29 46.16 -23.75 -9.17
C ASN A 29 46.91 -23.24 -10.41
N THR A 30 46.73 -23.88 -11.57
CA THR A 30 47.35 -23.48 -12.84
C THR A 30 46.41 -22.65 -13.71
N ASN A 31 45.10 -22.78 -13.51
CA ASN A 31 44.06 -22.00 -14.18
C ASN A 31 43.98 -20.56 -13.66
N THR A 32 43.54 -19.63 -14.51
CA THR A 32 43.13 -18.29 -14.07
C THR A 32 41.81 -18.32 -13.30
N CYS A 33 41.51 -17.24 -12.57
CA CYS A 33 40.24 -17.08 -11.86
C CYS A 33 39.03 -17.29 -12.81
N ASP A 34 39.05 -16.65 -13.98
CA ASP A 34 37.97 -16.77 -14.97
C ASP A 34 37.85 -18.20 -15.53
N GLN A 35 38.97 -18.92 -15.71
CA GLN A 35 38.94 -20.31 -16.15
C GLN A 35 38.35 -21.23 -15.07
N ASN A 36 38.70 -21.02 -13.80
CA ASN A 36 38.12 -21.77 -12.69
C ASN A 36 36.63 -21.46 -12.51
N LEU A 37 36.21 -20.20 -12.68
CA LEU A 37 34.79 -19.82 -12.64
C LEU A 37 34.01 -20.47 -13.78
N ASN A 38 34.53 -20.46 -15.01
CA ASN A 38 33.87 -21.11 -16.14
C ASN A 38 33.77 -22.63 -15.95
N ARG A 39 34.83 -23.30 -15.48
CA ARG A 39 34.79 -24.74 -15.15
C ARG A 39 33.77 -25.05 -14.05
N CYS A 40 33.65 -24.18 -13.04
CA CYS A 40 32.63 -24.30 -12.00
C CYS A 40 31.21 -24.22 -12.57
N LEU A 41 30.95 -23.23 -13.44
CA LEU A 41 29.64 -23.05 -14.08
C LEU A 41 29.27 -24.23 -14.98
N GLU A 42 30.22 -24.75 -15.78
CA GLU A 42 30.02 -25.95 -16.60
C GLU A 42 29.66 -27.17 -15.75
N PHE A 43 30.28 -27.30 -14.57
CA PHE A 43 29.99 -28.38 -13.64
C PHE A 43 28.60 -28.26 -13.01
N ILE A 44 28.20 -27.05 -12.61
CA ILE A 44 26.84 -26.76 -12.12
C ILE A 44 25.80 -27.07 -13.21
N GLU A 45 26.07 -26.74 -14.47
CA GLU A 45 25.18 -27.06 -15.58
C GLU A 45 25.02 -28.58 -15.77
N GLN A 46 26.11 -29.34 -15.68
CA GLN A 46 26.08 -30.81 -15.76
C GLN A 46 25.29 -31.43 -14.60
N ILE A 47 25.50 -30.95 -13.37
CA ILE A 47 24.73 -31.39 -12.19
C ILE A 47 23.24 -31.09 -12.37
N SER A 48 22.89 -29.91 -12.90
CA SER A 48 21.50 -29.50 -13.12
C SER A 48 20.77 -30.44 -14.09
N LYS A 49 21.47 -30.93 -15.12
CA LYS A 49 20.92 -31.93 -16.08
C LYS A 49 20.64 -33.27 -15.40
N VAL A 50 21.59 -33.77 -14.60
CA VAL A 50 21.43 -35.01 -13.82
C VAL A 50 20.32 -34.89 -12.79
N GLN A 51 20.28 -33.77 -12.07
CA GLN A 51 19.26 -33.46 -11.07
C GLN A 51 17.85 -33.41 -11.71
N GLY A 52 17.71 -32.80 -12.89
CA GLY A 52 16.45 -32.82 -13.64
C GLY A 52 16.01 -34.22 -14.05
N GLN A 53 16.94 -35.09 -14.45
CA GLN A 53 16.64 -36.49 -14.77
C GLN A 53 16.22 -37.29 -13.52
N LEU A 54 16.88 -37.08 -12.38
CA LEU A 54 16.52 -37.68 -11.09
C LEU A 54 15.14 -37.23 -10.62
N PHE A 55 14.79 -35.95 -10.76
CA PHE A 55 13.45 -35.47 -10.44
C PHE A 55 12.37 -36.11 -11.32
N ARG A 56 12.64 -36.30 -12.62
CA ARG A 56 11.71 -37.03 -13.49
C ARG A 56 11.48 -38.47 -13.03
N ILE A 57 12.54 -39.15 -12.59
CA ILE A 57 12.43 -40.51 -12.03
C ILE A 57 11.63 -40.47 -10.72
N LEU A 58 11.92 -39.53 -9.83
CA LEU A 58 11.22 -39.35 -8.55
C LEU A 58 9.72 -39.10 -8.75
N THR A 59 9.34 -38.19 -9.64
CA THR A 59 7.93 -37.89 -9.94
C THR A 59 7.22 -39.11 -10.51
N THR A 60 7.86 -39.84 -11.42
CA THR A 60 7.28 -41.07 -11.99
C THR A 60 7.11 -42.15 -10.91
N ALA A 61 8.09 -42.30 -10.01
CA ALA A 61 8.02 -43.27 -8.91
C ALA A 61 6.96 -42.89 -7.87
N ALA A 62 6.79 -41.60 -7.58
CA ALA A 62 5.77 -41.11 -6.64
C ALA A 62 4.34 -41.28 -7.19
N GLN A 63 4.16 -41.24 -8.51
CA GLN A 63 2.87 -41.47 -9.18
C GLN A 63 2.44 -42.95 -9.22
N GLU A 64 3.40 -43.88 -9.05
CA GLU A 64 3.13 -45.33 -9.00
C GLU A 64 2.72 -45.80 -7.59
N GLY A 65 2.97 -44.99 -6.56
CA GLY A 65 2.37 -45.19 -5.23
C GLY A 65 0.88 -44.92 -5.27
N GLY A 66 0.09 -45.67 -4.49
CA GLY A 66 -1.35 -45.39 -4.34
C GLY A 66 -1.62 -43.95 -3.88
N HIS A 67 -2.90 -43.59 -3.74
CA HIS A 67 -3.39 -42.20 -3.66
C HIS A 67 -2.65 -41.23 -2.69
N ASN A 68 -1.85 -41.72 -1.73
CA ASN A 68 -1.03 -40.90 -0.83
C ASN A 68 0.43 -41.37 -0.56
N ASP A 69 0.88 -42.54 -1.02
CA ASP A 69 2.14 -43.12 -0.52
C ASP A 69 3.40 -42.41 -1.04
N GLY A 70 3.42 -42.00 -2.31
CA GLY A 70 4.54 -41.24 -2.88
C GLY A 70 4.65 -39.81 -2.34
N VAL A 71 3.52 -39.24 -1.93
CA VAL A 71 3.42 -37.84 -1.48
C VAL A 71 4.02 -37.67 -0.08
N GLU A 72 3.82 -38.64 0.81
CA GLU A 72 4.34 -38.56 2.18
C GLU A 72 5.88 -38.66 2.24
N ILE A 73 6.51 -39.43 1.35
CA ILE A 73 7.98 -39.48 1.24
C ILE A 73 8.53 -38.13 0.74
N ILE A 74 7.85 -37.49 -0.21
CA ILE A 74 8.24 -36.15 -0.71
C ILE A 74 8.11 -35.12 0.42
N LYS A 75 7.00 -35.11 1.16
CA LYS A 75 6.78 -34.17 2.27
C LYS A 75 7.76 -34.38 3.43
N SER A 76 8.01 -35.62 3.82
CA SER A 76 8.83 -35.92 5.01
C SER A 76 10.33 -35.86 4.77
N ARG A 77 10.79 -36.06 3.52
CA ARG A 77 12.23 -36.15 3.21
C ARG A 77 12.72 -35.10 2.23
N LEU A 78 12.02 -34.88 1.12
CA LEU A 78 12.49 -33.98 0.07
C LEU A 78 12.31 -32.51 0.47
N LEU A 79 11.14 -32.13 0.99
CA LEU A 79 10.86 -30.73 1.36
C LEU A 79 11.80 -30.22 2.47
N PRO A 80 12.03 -30.95 3.58
CA PRO A 80 12.94 -30.49 4.61
C PRO A 80 14.40 -30.41 4.12
N TRP A 81 14.82 -31.32 3.23
CA TRP A 81 16.16 -31.28 2.64
C TRP A 81 16.35 -30.08 1.71
N LEU A 82 15.34 -29.75 0.88
CA LEU A 82 15.37 -28.57 0.04
C LEU A 82 15.42 -27.30 0.89
N GLU A 83 14.56 -27.20 1.91
CA GLU A 83 14.52 -26.07 2.84
C GLU A 83 15.87 -25.86 3.55
N ALA A 84 16.48 -26.94 4.04
CA ALA A 84 17.80 -26.90 4.65
C ALA A 84 18.91 -26.51 3.66
N SER A 85 18.83 -26.99 2.40
CA SER A 85 19.82 -26.71 1.36
C SER A 85 19.78 -25.24 0.89
N PHE A 86 18.59 -24.65 0.75
CA PHE A 86 18.45 -23.22 0.46
C PHE A 86 18.91 -22.33 1.62
N THR A 87 18.72 -22.80 2.86
CA THR A 87 19.18 -22.09 4.07
C THR A 87 20.71 -22.16 4.21
N ALA A 88 21.33 -23.31 3.94
CA ALA A 88 22.79 -23.49 4.04
C ALA A 88 23.56 -22.75 2.94
N ALA A 89 23.04 -22.71 1.71
CA ALA A 89 23.64 -21.95 0.60
C ALA A 89 23.69 -20.43 0.89
N SER A 90 22.80 -19.93 1.76
CA SER A 90 22.76 -18.53 2.14
C SER A 90 23.70 -18.15 3.28
N LEU A 91 24.31 -19.12 3.98
CA LEU A 91 25.14 -18.90 5.18
C LEU A 91 26.62 -19.28 4.99
N GLY A 92 26.99 -19.92 3.87
CA GLY A 92 28.40 -20.20 3.53
C GLY A 92 29.09 -21.25 4.42
N ASN A 93 28.34 -22.07 5.17
CA ASN A 93 28.93 -23.10 6.04
C ASN A 93 28.99 -24.47 5.34
N THR A 94 30.09 -25.20 5.55
CA THR A 94 30.31 -26.57 5.04
C THR A 94 29.43 -27.58 5.78
N VAL A 95 28.75 -28.45 5.03
CA VAL A 95 28.03 -29.62 5.58
C VAL A 95 29.07 -30.65 6.02
N ASP A 96 29.31 -30.75 7.33
CA ASP A 96 30.18 -31.78 7.88
C ASP A 96 29.44 -33.12 7.93
N SER A 97 30.02 -34.10 7.24
CA SER A 97 29.50 -35.45 7.08
C SER A 97 29.87 -36.28 8.32
N LYS A 98 29.03 -36.26 9.36
CA LYS A 98 29.06 -37.27 10.41
C LYS A 98 27.64 -37.64 10.82
N VAL A 99 27.13 -38.69 10.17
CA VAL A 99 25.91 -39.40 10.55
C VAL A 99 26.24 -40.26 11.79
N PRO A 100 25.58 -40.08 12.95
CA PRO A 100 25.52 -41.12 13.96
C PRO A 100 24.32 -42.03 13.64
N SER A 101 24.57 -43.33 13.48
CA SER A 101 23.49 -44.33 13.47
C SER A 101 22.85 -44.39 14.85
N LEU A 102 21.57 -44.04 14.97
CA LEU A 102 20.77 -44.31 16.15
C LEU A 102 19.39 -44.78 15.69
N GLN A 103 19.28 -46.09 15.50
CA GLN A 103 18.04 -46.77 15.13
C GLN A 103 17.29 -47.34 16.36
N ASP A 104 17.82 -47.26 17.59
CA ASP A 104 17.25 -48.03 18.72
C ASP A 104 16.95 -47.27 20.02
N THR A 105 16.95 -45.94 20.02
CA THR A 105 16.57 -45.15 21.23
C THR A 105 15.43 -44.17 21.02
N PHE A 106 14.88 -44.03 19.81
CA PHE A 106 13.93 -42.94 19.50
C PHE A 106 12.43 -43.28 19.56
N ASP A 107 12.05 -44.55 19.73
CA ASP A 107 10.65 -44.96 19.61
C ASP A 107 9.84 -44.88 20.93
N LYS A 108 10.48 -44.76 22.09
CA LYS A 108 9.76 -44.78 23.39
C LYS A 108 9.49 -43.40 24.00
N GLU A 109 10.24 -42.38 23.63
CA GLU A 109 10.15 -41.05 24.26
C GLU A 109 9.26 -40.08 23.45
N ARG A 110 9.23 -40.20 22.11
CA ARG A 110 8.44 -39.29 21.25
C ARG A 110 6.94 -39.55 21.22
N HIS A 111 6.47 -40.74 21.57
CA HIS A 111 5.03 -41.03 21.53
C HIS A 111 4.25 -40.34 22.65
N LYS A 112 4.82 -40.23 23.85
CA LYS A 112 4.14 -39.58 24.99
C LYS A 112 4.12 -38.04 24.89
N ASP A 113 5.18 -37.44 24.35
CA ASP A 113 5.22 -35.98 24.15
C ASP A 113 4.38 -35.55 22.94
N ARG A 114 4.43 -36.29 21.81
CA ARG A 114 3.56 -35.99 20.66
C ARG A 114 2.07 -36.15 20.97
N ASP A 115 1.67 -37.14 21.77
CA ASP A 115 0.27 -37.28 22.16
C ASP A 115 -0.18 -36.17 23.11
N ARG A 116 0.68 -35.68 24.01
CA ARG A 116 0.38 -34.52 24.87
C ARG A 116 0.29 -33.23 24.08
N ASP A 117 1.24 -32.99 23.18
CA ASP A 117 1.26 -31.79 22.35
C ASP A 117 0.07 -31.78 21.38
N MET A 118 -0.34 -32.93 20.86
CA MET A 118 -1.51 -33.06 19.98
C MET A 118 -2.82 -32.88 20.74
N GLN A 119 -2.94 -33.40 21.96
CA GLN A 119 -4.09 -33.13 22.84
C GLN A 119 -4.15 -31.66 23.25
N GLN A 120 -3.00 -31.02 23.50
CA GLN A 120 -2.94 -29.60 23.82
C GLN A 120 -3.36 -28.75 22.60
N LEU A 121 -2.85 -29.06 21.42
CA LEU A 121 -3.25 -28.41 20.17
C LEU A 121 -4.74 -28.59 19.88
N ASP A 122 -5.31 -29.78 20.09
CA ASP A 122 -6.75 -30.02 19.93
C ASP A 122 -7.58 -29.21 20.95
N SER A 123 -7.07 -29.04 22.17
CA SER A 123 -7.74 -28.20 23.19
C SER A 123 -7.71 -26.71 22.81
N GLU A 124 -6.61 -26.23 22.25
CA GLU A 124 -6.46 -24.86 21.74
C GLU A 124 -7.34 -24.64 20.49
N LEU A 125 -7.43 -25.63 19.60
CA LEU A 125 -8.26 -25.58 18.41
C LEU A 125 -9.76 -25.56 18.75
N ASN A 126 -10.17 -26.35 19.74
CA ASN A 126 -11.55 -26.32 20.24
C ASN A 126 -11.86 -25.00 20.98
N SER A 127 -10.91 -24.47 21.75
CA SER A 127 -11.03 -23.17 22.41
C SER A 127 -11.19 -22.04 21.39
N THR A 128 -10.34 -21.99 20.38
CA THR A 128 -10.42 -20.98 19.29
C THR A 128 -11.69 -21.13 18.46
N ARG A 129 -12.15 -22.36 18.19
CA ARG A 129 -13.44 -22.60 17.51
C ARG A 129 -14.63 -22.11 18.34
N ASN A 130 -14.61 -22.30 19.66
CA ASN A 130 -15.65 -21.80 20.54
C ASN A 130 -15.63 -20.26 20.65
N GLN A 131 -14.44 -19.65 20.70
CA GLN A 131 -14.31 -18.19 20.64
C GLN A 131 -14.83 -17.62 19.31
N LEU A 132 -14.56 -18.30 18.19
CA LEU A 132 -15.07 -17.89 16.89
C LEU A 132 -16.59 -17.98 16.82
N ASN A 133 -17.18 -19.05 17.36
CA ASN A 133 -18.64 -19.18 17.46
C ASN A 133 -19.24 -18.06 18.33
N GLN A 134 -18.61 -17.74 19.48
CA GLN A 134 -19.06 -16.65 20.34
C GLN A 134 -19.00 -15.29 19.62
N VAL A 135 -17.91 -14.99 18.92
CA VAL A 135 -17.77 -13.74 18.14
C VAL A 135 -18.79 -13.69 17.00
N GLN A 136 -19.11 -14.83 16.39
CA GLN A 136 -20.12 -14.91 15.34
C GLN A 136 -21.54 -14.65 15.89
N ASP A 137 -21.85 -15.16 17.08
CA ASP A 137 -23.12 -14.90 17.77
C ASP A 137 -23.22 -13.43 18.20
N ASP A 138 -22.15 -12.86 18.78
CA ASP A 138 -22.09 -11.43 19.14
C ASP A 138 -22.25 -10.53 17.91
N LEU A 139 -21.68 -10.92 16.76
CA LEU A 139 -21.85 -10.20 15.50
C LEU A 139 -23.30 -10.25 15.01
N ALA A 140 -23.96 -11.40 15.09
CA ALA A 140 -25.37 -11.54 14.72
C ALA A 140 -26.29 -10.72 15.65
N GLU A 141 -25.99 -10.67 16.95
CA GLU A 141 -26.71 -9.84 17.90
C GLU A 141 -26.53 -8.34 17.62
N THR A 142 -25.28 -7.90 17.38
CA THR A 142 -24.99 -6.50 17.04
C THR A 142 -25.66 -6.08 15.73
N GLU A 143 -25.68 -6.93 14.70
CA GLU A 143 -26.40 -6.68 13.45
C GLU A 143 -27.91 -6.47 13.69
N LYS A 144 -28.52 -7.33 14.51
CA LYS A 144 -29.94 -7.19 14.87
C LYS A 144 -30.21 -5.87 15.61
N THR A 145 -29.38 -5.51 16.59
CA THR A 145 -29.55 -4.24 17.32
C THR A 145 -29.38 -3.03 16.39
N LEU A 146 -28.44 -3.10 15.45
CA LEU A 146 -28.23 -2.05 14.46
C LEU A 146 -29.46 -1.90 13.55
N GLU A 147 -30.01 -2.99 13.04
CA GLU A 147 -31.21 -2.93 12.19
C GLU A 147 -32.43 -2.41 12.96
N GLU A 148 -32.58 -2.77 14.24
CA GLU A 148 -33.59 -2.17 15.12
C GLU A 148 -33.40 -0.65 15.30
N THR A 149 -32.17 -0.18 15.50
CA THR A 149 -31.90 1.27 15.61
C THR A 149 -32.16 2.02 14.31
N LYS A 150 -31.83 1.41 13.17
CA LYS A 150 -32.08 1.95 11.83
C LYS A 150 -33.58 2.02 11.53
N ASN A 151 -34.35 1.02 11.95
CA ASN A 151 -35.80 1.05 11.83
C ASN A 151 -36.42 2.14 12.71
N ARG A 152 -35.94 2.30 13.96
CA ARG A 152 -36.38 3.39 14.85
C ARG A 152 -36.04 4.78 14.27
N SER A 153 -34.84 4.96 13.71
CA SER A 153 -34.43 6.23 13.11
C SER A 153 -35.20 6.52 11.81
N ALA A 154 -35.49 5.51 10.99
CA ALA A 154 -36.32 5.65 9.80
C ALA A 154 -37.75 6.11 10.15
N ILE A 155 -38.37 5.53 11.19
CA ILE A 155 -39.68 5.96 11.69
C ILE A 155 -39.62 7.42 12.17
N SER A 156 -38.58 7.79 12.93
CA SER A 156 -38.40 9.17 13.41
C SER A 156 -38.21 10.17 12.27
N LEU A 157 -37.51 9.78 11.19
CA LEU A 157 -37.30 10.61 10.02
C LEU A 157 -38.60 10.83 9.26
N LEU A 158 -39.41 9.78 9.06
CA LEU A 158 -40.72 9.89 8.42
C LEU A 158 -41.67 10.81 9.21
N ALA A 159 -41.66 10.71 10.55
CA ALA A 159 -42.44 11.59 11.41
C ALA A 159 -42.02 13.06 11.29
N ALA A 160 -40.71 13.34 11.28
CA ALA A 160 -40.19 14.69 11.08
C ALA A 160 -40.50 15.23 9.67
N GLU A 161 -40.46 14.37 8.65
CA GLU A 161 -40.81 14.76 7.29
C GLU A 161 -42.31 15.09 7.13
N GLU A 162 -43.18 14.36 7.82
CA GLU A 162 -44.61 14.68 7.88
C GLU A 162 -44.87 16.02 8.59
N GLU A 163 -44.16 16.30 9.69
CA GLU A 163 -44.23 17.60 10.38
C GLU A 163 -43.77 18.74 9.47
N ILE A 164 -42.64 18.60 8.78
CA ILE A 164 -42.16 19.58 7.80
C ILE A 164 -43.19 19.81 6.69
N ASN A 165 -43.82 18.75 6.19
CA ASN A 165 -44.87 18.86 5.17
C ASN A 165 -46.10 19.61 5.69
N GLN A 166 -46.49 19.39 6.95
CA GLN A 166 -47.59 20.10 7.58
C GLN A 166 -47.27 21.59 7.77
N LEU A 167 -46.06 21.91 8.24
CA LEU A 167 -45.57 23.28 8.34
C LEU A 167 -45.52 23.98 6.98
N ARG A 168 -45.08 23.29 5.92
CA ARG A 168 -45.10 23.83 4.55
C ARG A 168 -46.52 24.12 4.06
N LYS A 169 -47.50 23.26 4.38
CA LYS A 169 -48.93 23.52 4.06
C LYS A 169 -49.44 24.76 4.79
N GLN A 170 -49.13 24.89 6.09
CA GLN A 170 -49.49 26.06 6.88
C GLN A 170 -48.86 27.34 6.33
N LEU A 171 -47.57 27.30 5.97
CA LEU A 171 -46.86 28.44 5.40
C LEU A 171 -47.49 28.89 4.08
N LYS A 172 -47.84 27.96 3.19
CA LYS A 172 -48.59 28.28 1.95
C LYS A 172 -49.95 28.91 2.23
N SER A 173 -50.69 28.40 3.22
CA SER A 173 -51.99 28.98 3.63
C SER A 173 -51.84 30.41 4.15
N LEU A 174 -50.84 30.65 5.01
CA LEU A 174 -50.55 31.98 5.55
C LEU A 174 -50.09 32.94 4.45
N GLN A 175 -49.28 32.48 3.51
CA GLN A 175 -48.84 33.27 2.37
C GLN A 175 -50.02 33.67 1.47
N ALA A 176 -50.94 32.74 1.17
CA ALA A 176 -52.16 33.05 0.42
C ALA A 176 -53.08 34.03 1.17
N GLN A 177 -53.16 33.91 2.50
CA GLN A 177 -53.89 34.87 3.34
C GLN A 177 -53.26 36.26 3.27
N GLU A 178 -51.93 36.36 3.31
CA GLU A 178 -51.23 37.64 3.23
C GLU A 178 -51.36 38.27 1.83
N GLU A 179 -51.26 37.48 0.75
CA GLU A 179 -51.54 37.95 -0.61
C GLU A 179 -52.98 38.46 -0.77
N SER A 180 -53.96 37.82 -0.11
CA SER A 180 -55.34 38.30 -0.10
C SER A 180 -55.50 39.61 0.67
N ARG A 181 -54.74 39.82 1.74
CA ARG A 181 -54.68 41.09 2.49
C ARG A 181 -54.05 42.20 1.65
N HIS A 182 -52.97 41.90 0.94
CA HIS A 182 -52.31 42.86 0.05
C HIS A 182 -53.24 43.29 -1.09
N LYS A 183 -53.97 42.36 -1.73
CA LYS A 183 -55.00 42.72 -2.74
C LYS A 183 -56.13 43.58 -2.15
N ASN A 184 -56.50 43.36 -0.89
CA ASN A 184 -57.52 44.16 -0.21
C ASN A 184 -57.01 45.57 0.16
N LEU A 185 -55.73 45.70 0.49
CA LEU A 185 -55.06 46.98 0.74
C LEU A 185 -54.88 47.79 -0.56
N GLU A 186 -54.54 47.14 -1.68
CA GLU A 186 -54.44 47.81 -2.99
C GLU A 186 -55.80 48.24 -3.56
N HIS A 187 -56.91 47.62 -3.14
CA HIS A 187 -58.26 48.06 -3.49
C HIS A 187 -58.84 49.16 -2.58
N ARG A 188 -58.09 49.62 -1.57
CA ARG A 188 -58.56 50.64 -0.62
C ARG A 188 -57.61 51.84 -0.49
N SER A 189 -57.31 52.47 -1.62
CA SER A 189 -57.05 53.92 -1.72
C SER A 189 -57.07 54.30 -3.21
N PRO A 190 -57.79 55.37 -3.64
CA PRO A 190 -57.61 56.71 -3.06
C PRO A 190 -58.92 57.47 -2.72
N GLU A 191 -58.71 58.64 -2.05
CA GLU A 191 -59.62 59.80 -1.87
C GLU A 191 -60.59 59.76 -0.67
N HIS A 192 -60.95 60.83 0.08
CA HIS A 192 -60.55 62.23 0.23
C HIS A 192 -61.45 62.82 1.39
N TRP A 193 -60.85 63.33 2.49
CA TRP A 193 -61.27 64.50 3.32
C TRP A 193 -62.31 64.45 4.48
N SER A 194 -61.87 65.10 5.57
CA SER A 194 -62.52 66.10 6.44
C SER A 194 -63.64 65.79 7.46
N VAL A 195 -63.33 66.24 8.69
CA VAL A 195 -64.14 67.05 9.64
C VAL A 195 -65.01 66.34 10.71
N ASP A 196 -64.63 66.64 11.96
CA ASP A 196 -65.35 66.88 13.22
C ASP A 196 -66.29 65.89 13.93
N SER A 197 -66.02 65.83 15.24
CA SER A 197 -66.95 65.92 16.37
C SER A 197 -67.76 64.70 16.84
N ARG A 198 -67.46 64.38 18.11
CA ARG A 198 -68.37 64.02 19.21
C ARG A 198 -68.97 62.61 19.31
N SER A 199 -68.71 62.08 20.51
CA SER A 199 -69.62 61.37 21.42
C SER A 199 -69.98 59.91 21.15
N SER A 200 -69.64 59.12 22.18
CA SER A 200 -70.44 58.08 22.85
C SER A 200 -70.81 56.80 22.09
N GLU A 201 -70.23 55.70 22.60
CA GLU A 201 -70.80 54.36 22.89
C GLU A 201 -72.28 54.12 22.51
N PRO A 202 -72.66 52.90 22.02
CA PRO A 202 -72.90 51.81 22.98
C PRO A 202 -72.71 50.36 22.48
N ARG A 203 -72.26 49.53 23.44
CA ARG A 203 -72.80 48.23 23.89
C ARG A 203 -73.27 47.14 22.90
N THR A 204 -73.12 45.92 23.43
CA THR A 204 -73.72 44.61 23.07
C THR A 204 -72.90 43.84 22.03
N SER A 205 -72.62 42.55 22.16
CA SER A 205 -73.04 41.54 23.12
C SER A 205 -71.99 40.44 23.14
N GLU A 206 -71.87 39.82 24.30
CA GLU A 206 -71.16 38.60 24.61
C GLU A 206 -71.31 37.49 23.57
N GLN A 207 -70.20 37.08 22.96
CA GLN A 207 -69.90 35.67 22.69
C GLN A 207 -68.43 35.59 22.28
N ARG A 208 -67.69 34.60 22.80
CA ARG A 208 -66.24 34.35 22.65
C ARG A 208 -65.32 34.85 23.77
N LYS A 209 -65.72 34.64 25.03
CA LYS A 209 -64.79 34.75 26.17
C LYS A 209 -64.83 33.54 27.08
N LEU A 210 -64.60 32.35 26.53
CA LEU A 210 -64.22 31.18 27.32
C LEU A 210 -63.56 30.09 26.47
N GLU A 211 -62.46 30.39 25.76
CA GLU A 211 -61.58 29.33 25.23
C GLU A 211 -60.14 29.81 24.93
N GLN A 212 -59.76 31.01 25.41
CA GLN A 212 -58.45 31.62 25.18
C GLN A 212 -57.58 31.68 26.46
N ARG A 213 -57.80 30.79 27.43
CA ARG A 213 -57.01 30.78 28.69
C ARG A 213 -56.39 29.44 29.09
N VAL A 214 -56.54 28.39 28.29
CA VAL A 214 -56.00 27.06 28.63
C VAL A 214 -54.88 26.59 27.69
N LEU A 215 -54.67 27.26 26.55
CA LEU A 215 -53.63 26.87 25.57
C LEU A 215 -52.34 27.71 25.61
N ASP A 216 -52.26 28.73 26.46
CA ASP A 216 -51.07 29.60 26.57
C ASP A 216 -50.14 29.28 27.76
N LYS A 217 -50.33 28.12 28.42
CA LYS A 217 -49.51 27.73 29.59
C LYS A 217 -48.62 26.50 29.43
N ARG A 218 -48.56 25.87 28.26
CA ARG A 218 -47.72 24.67 28.07
C ARG A 218 -46.68 24.73 26.95
N SER A 219 -46.70 25.76 26.12
CA SER A 219 -45.83 25.85 24.93
C SER A 219 -44.72 26.89 25.03
N THR A 220 -44.61 27.61 26.15
CA THR A 220 -43.69 28.76 26.30
C THR A 220 -42.48 28.50 27.19
N GLU A 221 -42.38 27.35 27.88
CA GLU A 221 -41.26 27.10 28.81
C GLU A 221 -40.07 26.34 28.20
N HIS A 222 -40.20 25.61 27.09
CA HIS A 222 -39.08 24.79 26.55
C HIS A 222 -38.42 25.30 25.27
N ARG A 223 -38.92 26.40 24.68
CA ARG A 223 -38.35 26.99 23.45
C ARG A 223 -37.31 28.11 23.66
N PRO A 224 -37.33 28.94 24.71
CA PRO A 224 -36.31 29.96 24.89
C PRO A 224 -35.01 29.41 25.52
N GLU A 225 -35.08 28.36 26.33
CA GLU A 225 -33.89 27.75 26.97
C GLU A 225 -32.97 27.06 25.96
N VAL A 226 -33.53 26.27 25.05
CA VAL A 226 -32.74 25.52 24.06
C VAL A 226 -32.02 26.46 23.09
N ILE A 227 -32.68 27.54 22.64
CA ILE A 227 -32.06 28.54 21.76
C ILE A 227 -31.01 29.36 22.53
N SER A 228 -31.29 29.70 23.80
CA SER A 228 -30.31 30.32 24.70
C SER A 228 -29.09 29.44 24.93
N ASP A 229 -29.25 28.13 25.01
CA ASP A 229 -28.15 27.20 25.28
C ASP A 229 -27.26 27.03 24.04
N TYR A 230 -27.84 27.02 22.84
CA TYR A 230 -27.06 27.05 21.59
C TYR A 230 -26.32 28.38 21.39
N GLU A 231 -26.94 29.52 21.72
CA GLU A 231 -26.28 30.82 21.66
C GLU A 231 -25.15 30.93 22.68
N LYS A 232 -25.35 30.42 23.90
CA LYS A 232 -24.29 30.31 24.92
C LYS A 232 -23.16 29.41 24.46
N GLN A 233 -23.45 28.23 23.91
CA GLN A 233 -22.42 27.33 23.38
C GLN A 233 -21.63 27.97 22.22
N LEU A 234 -22.31 28.68 21.32
CA LEU A 234 -21.65 29.43 20.25
C LEU A 234 -20.75 30.55 20.80
N GLN A 235 -21.19 31.22 21.86
CA GLN A 235 -20.40 32.27 22.50
C GLN A 235 -19.18 31.68 23.24
N THR A 236 -19.36 30.58 23.97
CA THR A 236 -18.28 29.87 24.65
C THR A 236 -17.23 29.35 23.66
N LEU A 237 -17.66 28.77 22.53
CA LEU A 237 -16.74 28.31 21.49
C LEU A 237 -15.99 29.48 20.83
N LYS A 238 -16.63 30.64 20.66
CA LYS A 238 -15.96 31.86 20.16
C LYS A 238 -14.92 32.37 21.15
N ASP A 239 -15.24 32.38 22.45
CA ASP A 239 -14.34 32.82 23.49
C ASP A 239 -13.15 31.86 23.65
N GLU A 240 -13.38 30.55 23.54
CA GLU A 240 -12.32 29.53 23.49
C GLU A 240 -11.41 29.68 22.27
N ILE A 241 -11.98 29.92 21.08
CA ILE A 241 -11.20 30.21 19.88
C ILE A 241 -10.38 31.50 20.07
N ALA A 242 -10.95 32.54 20.69
CA ALA A 242 -10.23 33.78 20.97
C ALA A 242 -9.06 33.54 21.94
N VAL A 243 -9.26 32.79 23.02
CA VAL A 243 -8.20 32.44 23.99
C VAL A 243 -7.12 31.58 23.33
N LEU A 244 -7.51 30.53 22.59
CA LEU A 244 -6.56 29.67 21.88
C LEU A 244 -5.80 30.44 20.80
N SER A 245 -6.43 31.41 20.14
CA SER A 245 -5.77 32.29 19.17
C SER A 245 -4.77 33.25 19.83
N ALA A 246 -5.09 33.77 21.02
CA ALA A 246 -4.19 34.60 21.80
C ALA A 246 -3.00 33.78 22.35
N GLU A 247 -3.25 32.55 22.82
CA GLU A 247 -2.20 31.63 23.28
C GLU A 247 -1.28 31.23 22.11
N LYS A 248 -1.85 30.95 20.94
CA LYS A 248 -1.09 30.72 19.69
C LYS A 248 -0.24 31.95 19.32
N ALA A 249 -0.76 33.16 19.46
CA ALA A 249 -0.02 34.40 19.21
C ALA A 249 1.13 34.61 20.22
N VAL A 250 0.94 34.25 21.49
CA VAL A 250 1.99 34.31 22.53
C VAL A 250 3.08 33.26 22.27
N LEU A 251 2.70 32.05 21.85
CA LEU A 251 3.64 30.98 21.50
C LEU A 251 4.44 31.32 20.22
N GLN A 252 3.79 31.92 19.22
CA GLN A 252 4.47 32.41 18.02
C GLN A 252 5.36 33.64 18.33
N GLY A 253 4.92 34.56 19.19
CA GLY A 253 5.70 35.71 19.64
C GLY A 253 6.95 35.33 20.46
N ARG A 254 6.89 34.23 21.22
CA ARG A 254 8.08 33.68 21.92
C ARG A 254 9.10 33.04 20.98
N SER A 255 8.67 32.52 19.82
CA SER A 255 9.59 31.98 18.80
C SER A 255 10.31 33.06 17.98
N VAL A 256 9.82 34.30 17.96
CA VAL A 256 10.42 35.41 17.20
C VAL A 256 11.40 36.24 18.05
N ARG A 257 11.34 36.14 19.39
CA ARG A 257 12.22 36.91 20.30
C ARG A 257 13.58 36.26 20.58
N SER A 258 13.88 35.10 20.00
CA SER A 258 15.20 34.44 20.05
C SER A 258 15.99 34.59 18.74
N ARG A 259 15.92 35.76 18.11
CA ARG A 259 16.87 36.18 17.08
C ARG A 259 17.31 37.60 17.35
N THR A 260 18.46 37.75 18.00
CA THR A 260 19.31 38.93 17.84
C THR A 260 20.63 38.53 17.22
N PRO A 261 21.23 39.41 16.40
CA PRO A 261 22.19 39.05 15.36
C PRO A 261 23.62 39.04 15.89
N SER A 262 24.46 38.18 15.31
CA SER A 262 25.91 38.21 15.47
C SER A 262 26.51 39.52 14.92
N PRO A 263 27.52 40.08 15.58
CA PRO A 263 28.59 40.79 14.89
C PRO A 263 29.97 40.23 15.26
N ALA A 264 30.85 40.17 14.27
CA ALA A 264 32.30 40.10 14.43
C ALA A 264 32.91 41.37 13.82
N PRO A 265 34.23 41.66 13.90
CA PRO A 265 35.24 41.35 14.93
C PRO A 265 35.96 42.63 15.41
N ARG A 266 36.62 42.64 16.59
CA ARG A 266 37.80 43.50 16.85
C ARG A 266 38.56 43.13 18.15
N SER A 267 39.85 42.95 17.91
CA SER A 267 41.07 42.98 18.74
C SER A 267 41.10 43.43 20.21
N ARG A 268 42.10 42.84 20.90
CA ARG A 268 43.02 43.38 21.94
C ARG A 268 42.73 43.16 23.45
N SER A 269 43.48 42.18 23.96
CA SER A 269 44.46 42.26 25.07
C SER A 269 44.04 42.35 26.55
N ARG A 270 44.67 41.45 27.33
CA ARG A 270 45.29 41.57 28.67
C ARG A 270 44.46 41.28 29.95
N SER A 271 44.82 40.14 30.54
CA SER A 271 45.35 39.99 31.93
C SER A 271 44.43 39.65 33.11
N ARG A 272 44.73 38.47 33.68
CA ARG A 272 44.88 38.11 35.11
C ARG A 272 43.66 38.14 36.05
N SER A 273 43.25 36.95 36.55
CA SER A 273 43.47 36.44 37.94
C SER A 273 42.52 35.26 38.26
N ARG A 274 43.03 34.06 38.58
CA ARG A 274 42.91 33.31 39.88
C ARG A 274 41.49 33.29 40.47
N SER A 275 40.79 32.16 40.70
CA SER A 275 41.18 31.01 41.53
C SER A 275 40.25 29.79 41.35
N ARG A 276 40.72 28.64 41.83
CA ARG A 276 40.25 27.25 41.73
C ARG A 276 38.95 26.92 42.49
N SER A 277 38.19 25.95 42.01
CA SER A 277 37.75 24.78 42.81
C SER A 277 37.37 23.59 41.89
N ALA A 278 37.52 22.39 42.44
CA ALA A 278 37.63 21.11 41.74
C ALA A 278 36.28 20.39 41.50
N SER A 279 36.31 19.56 40.44
CA SER A 279 35.48 18.44 39.91
C SER A 279 34.40 17.73 40.78
N PRO A 280 33.72 16.68 40.25
CA PRO A 280 32.55 16.69 39.38
C PRO A 280 31.33 15.99 40.05
N SER A 281 30.11 16.15 39.55
CA SER A 281 28.98 15.30 39.98
C SER A 281 28.08 14.93 38.82
N THR A 282 28.15 13.64 38.51
CA THR A 282 27.26 12.82 37.71
C THR A 282 25.80 13.00 38.13
N ALA A 283 25.02 13.74 37.36
CA ALA A 283 23.56 13.67 37.39
C ALA A 283 23.10 12.89 36.17
N VAL A 284 22.76 11.63 36.40
CA VAL A 284 22.03 10.77 35.47
C VAL A 284 20.77 11.52 35.06
N ALA A 285 20.71 11.98 33.81
CA ALA A 285 19.50 12.54 33.23
C ALA A 285 18.45 11.41 33.18
N LYS A 286 17.55 11.40 34.16
CA LYS A 286 16.37 10.54 34.17
C LYS A 286 15.52 10.91 32.96
N VAL A 287 15.65 10.11 31.89
CA VAL A 287 14.84 10.21 30.67
C VAL A 287 13.38 10.15 31.10
N ARG A 288 12.70 11.28 31.04
CA ARG A 288 11.28 11.41 31.35
C ARG A 288 10.54 10.83 30.15
N SER A 289 9.86 9.70 30.34
CA SER A 289 9.02 9.10 29.31
C SER A 289 8.00 10.12 28.79
N PRO A 290 7.89 10.32 27.47
CA PRO A 290 6.88 11.23 26.92
C PRO A 290 5.48 10.70 27.22
N SER A 291 4.53 11.60 27.48
CA SER A 291 3.14 11.22 27.75
C SER A 291 2.52 10.54 26.51
N PRO A 292 1.68 9.50 26.68
CA PRO A 292 1.13 8.72 25.56
C PRO A 292 0.40 9.57 24.51
N ASN A 293 -0.31 10.62 24.94
CA ASN A 293 -1.02 11.53 24.04
C ASN A 293 -0.06 12.38 23.17
N ARG A 294 1.14 12.70 23.67
CA ARG A 294 2.16 13.45 22.91
C ARG A 294 2.87 12.55 21.88
N ALA A 295 3.13 11.29 22.22
CA ALA A 295 3.69 10.31 21.30
C ALA A 295 2.72 9.96 20.16
N LYS A 296 1.42 9.79 20.47
CA LYS A 296 0.36 9.57 19.46
C LYS A 296 0.19 10.77 18.52
N ALA A 297 0.12 11.98 19.06
CA ALA A 297 0.04 13.20 18.25
C ALA A 297 1.28 13.39 17.34
N SER A 298 2.46 13.03 17.83
CA SER A 298 3.69 13.01 17.02
C SER A 298 3.64 11.94 15.92
N SER A 299 3.12 10.74 16.19
CA SER A 299 2.99 9.68 15.19
C SER A 299 2.02 10.04 14.07
N VAL A 300 0.86 10.60 14.41
CA VAL A 300 -0.13 11.09 13.42
C VAL A 300 0.46 12.21 12.56
N ALA A 301 1.17 13.17 13.17
CA ALA A 301 1.83 14.25 12.44
C ALA A 301 2.94 13.72 11.50
N ARG A 302 3.74 12.73 11.93
CA ARG A 302 4.73 12.06 11.08
C ARG A 302 4.07 11.35 9.90
N LYS A 303 3.00 10.59 10.15
CA LYS A 303 2.23 9.92 9.10
C LYS A 303 1.71 10.94 8.09
N ALA A 304 1.06 12.01 8.54
CA ALA A 304 0.57 13.07 7.66
C ALA A 304 1.69 13.73 6.83
N ALA A 305 2.84 14.01 7.42
CA ALA A 305 4.00 14.57 6.70
C ALA A 305 4.55 13.61 5.63
N LEU A 306 4.60 12.30 5.93
CA LEU A 306 5.04 11.28 4.96
C LEU A 306 4.03 11.10 3.82
N LEU A 307 2.73 11.13 4.11
CA LEU A 307 1.68 11.12 3.08
C LEU A 307 1.80 12.34 2.15
N SER A 308 2.05 13.53 2.72
CA SER A 308 2.31 14.75 1.94
C SER A 308 3.54 14.58 1.05
N ARG A 309 4.68 14.16 1.60
CA ARG A 309 5.91 13.95 0.83
C ARG A 309 5.75 12.93 -0.30
N PHE A 310 5.01 11.85 -0.07
CA PHE A 310 4.72 10.87 -1.12
C PHE A 310 3.80 11.44 -2.21
N SER A 311 2.83 12.27 -1.84
CA SER A 311 2.00 13.02 -2.80
C SER A 311 2.82 14.06 -3.59
N ASP A 312 3.77 14.74 -2.94
CA ASP A 312 4.69 15.67 -3.59
C ASP A 312 5.65 14.93 -4.54
N ALA A 313 6.11 13.74 -4.15
CA ALA A 313 6.92 12.88 -5.02
C ALA A 313 6.15 12.47 -6.28
N TYR A 314 4.85 12.17 -6.18
CA TYR A 314 3.99 11.88 -7.33
C TYR A 314 3.74 13.11 -8.22
N SER A 315 3.49 14.28 -7.62
CA SER A 315 3.03 15.47 -8.33
C SER A 315 4.17 16.32 -8.90
N GLN A 316 5.36 16.29 -8.29
CA GLN A 316 6.53 17.09 -8.69
C GLN A 316 7.72 16.20 -9.07
N ALA A 317 8.29 15.45 -8.11
CA ALA A 317 9.55 14.72 -8.33
C ALA A 317 9.45 13.71 -9.50
N ARG A 318 8.29 13.07 -9.65
CA ARG A 318 7.97 12.19 -10.79
C ARG A 318 8.01 12.93 -12.13
N LEU A 319 7.45 14.14 -12.20
CA LEU A 319 7.45 14.95 -13.42
C LEU A 319 8.85 15.46 -13.75
N ASP A 320 9.64 15.83 -12.75
CA ASP A 320 11.04 16.22 -12.93
C ASP A 320 11.87 15.06 -13.48
N ALA A 321 11.74 13.86 -12.88
CA ALA A 321 12.34 12.63 -13.39
C ALA A 321 11.87 12.31 -14.82
N GLN A 322 10.59 12.49 -15.11
CA GLN A 322 10.05 12.32 -16.47
C GLN A 322 10.67 13.30 -17.47
N CYS A 323 10.89 14.56 -17.07
CA CYS A 323 11.55 15.56 -17.90
C CYS A 323 13.02 15.21 -18.17
N LEU A 324 13.74 14.66 -17.18
CA LEU A 324 15.10 14.17 -17.36
C LEU A 324 15.16 12.99 -18.33
N LEU A 325 14.30 11.99 -18.13
CA LEU A 325 14.26 10.78 -18.95
C LEU A 325 13.84 11.05 -20.40
N ARG A 326 12.93 11.99 -20.63
CA ARG A 326 12.49 12.38 -21.98
C ARG A 326 13.60 13.00 -22.85
N ARG A 327 14.73 13.41 -22.26
CA ARG A 327 15.90 13.84 -23.03
C ARG A 327 16.63 12.67 -23.69
N CYS A 328 16.40 11.45 -23.21
CA CYS A 328 17.09 10.23 -23.63
C CYS A 328 16.14 9.19 -24.22
N ILE A 329 14.83 9.26 -23.91
CA ILE A 329 13.82 8.27 -24.28
C ILE A 329 12.58 8.96 -24.84
N ASP A 330 12.27 8.71 -26.11
CA ASP A 330 11.11 9.31 -26.80
C ASP A 330 9.77 8.70 -26.37
N LYS A 331 9.76 7.42 -26.01
CA LYS A 331 8.54 6.68 -25.69
C LYS A 331 8.08 7.00 -24.27
N ALA A 332 6.99 7.76 -24.17
CA ALA A 332 6.38 8.14 -22.88
C ALA A 332 6.04 6.93 -22.00
N GLU A 333 5.57 5.82 -22.59
CA GLU A 333 5.31 4.56 -21.89
C GLU A 333 6.56 4.04 -21.18
N THR A 334 7.70 3.97 -21.88
CA THR A 334 8.96 3.45 -21.32
C THR A 334 9.43 4.33 -20.17
N VAL A 335 9.31 5.66 -20.31
CA VAL A 335 9.64 6.61 -19.25
C VAL A 335 8.79 6.38 -18.00
N GLN A 336 7.48 6.21 -18.15
CA GLN A 336 6.58 5.94 -17.02
C GLN A 336 6.86 4.59 -16.35
N ARG A 337 7.14 3.55 -17.14
CA ARG A 337 7.55 2.23 -16.62
C ARG A 337 8.84 2.31 -15.82
N ILE A 338 9.84 3.05 -16.29
CA ILE A 338 11.11 3.26 -15.56
C ILE A 338 10.86 3.92 -14.22
N ILE A 339 10.05 4.98 -14.17
CA ILE A 339 9.76 5.69 -12.91
C ILE A 339 8.97 4.80 -11.94
N TYR A 340 7.99 4.04 -12.44
CA TYR A 340 7.25 3.09 -11.62
C TYR A 340 8.17 2.02 -11.03
N VAL A 341 9.03 1.39 -11.86
CA VAL A 341 9.99 0.37 -11.40
C VAL A 341 10.97 0.98 -10.39
N ALA A 342 11.52 2.16 -10.65
CA ALA A 342 12.40 2.86 -9.70
C ALA A 342 11.71 3.04 -8.33
N THR A 343 10.44 3.41 -8.34
CA THR A 343 9.65 3.59 -7.11
C THR A 343 9.45 2.27 -6.38
N VAL A 344 9.10 1.19 -7.10
CA VAL A 344 8.87 -0.14 -6.52
C VAL A 344 10.14 -0.72 -5.92
N GLU A 345 11.25 -0.66 -6.67
CA GLU A 345 12.55 -1.14 -6.22
C GLU A 345 13.07 -0.31 -5.03
N ALA A 346 12.85 1.01 -5.02
CA ALA A 346 13.21 1.86 -3.88
C ALA A 346 12.46 1.47 -2.60
N PHE A 347 11.16 1.18 -2.69
CA PHE A 347 10.40 0.66 -1.54
C PHE A 347 10.92 -0.70 -1.08
N HIS A 348 11.23 -1.60 -2.02
CA HIS A 348 11.78 -2.92 -1.70
C HIS A 348 13.12 -2.81 -0.95
N VAL A 349 14.08 -2.06 -1.51
CA VAL A 349 15.41 -1.86 -0.94
C VAL A 349 15.33 -1.15 0.41
N ALA A 350 14.56 -0.06 0.52
CA ALA A 350 14.40 0.67 1.76
C ALA A 350 13.79 -0.20 2.87
N LYS A 351 12.83 -1.08 2.54
CA LYS A 351 12.26 -2.04 3.49
C LYS A 351 13.29 -3.05 3.98
N MET A 352 14.15 -3.57 3.10
CA MET A 352 15.23 -4.46 3.50
C MET A 352 16.28 -3.74 4.36
N ALA A 353 16.65 -2.51 3.98
CA ALA A 353 17.55 -1.68 4.76
C ALA A 353 17.00 -1.39 6.16
N PHE A 354 15.71 -1.10 6.28
CA PHE A 354 15.02 -0.90 7.56
C PHE A 354 15.06 -2.17 8.43
N ARG A 355 14.76 -3.34 7.86
CA ARG A 355 14.83 -4.62 8.58
C ARG A 355 16.24 -4.85 9.14
N HIS A 356 17.27 -4.64 8.32
CA HIS A 356 18.66 -4.75 8.77
C HIS A 356 19.01 -3.74 9.86
N PHE A 357 18.58 -2.48 9.71
CA PHE A 357 18.80 -1.43 10.71
C PHE A 357 18.12 -1.79 12.04
N LYS A 358 16.85 -2.21 12.01
CA LYS A 358 16.11 -2.65 13.20
C LYS A 358 16.81 -3.82 13.90
N ILE A 359 17.29 -4.81 13.16
CA ILE A 359 18.07 -5.94 13.75
C ILE A 359 19.35 -5.44 14.42
N ARG A 360 20.09 -4.52 13.80
CA ARG A 360 21.31 -3.94 14.40
C ARG A 360 21.00 -3.17 15.69
N VAL A 361 19.97 -2.32 15.66
CA VAL A 361 19.53 -1.56 16.84
C VAL A 361 19.11 -2.49 17.97
N ARG A 362 18.30 -3.52 17.68
CA ARG A 362 17.93 -4.54 18.67
C ARG A 362 19.16 -5.15 19.33
N LYS A 363 20.11 -5.67 18.54
CA LYS A 363 21.33 -6.31 19.06
C LYS A 363 22.16 -5.34 19.92
N SER A 364 22.23 -4.07 19.53
CA SER A 364 22.94 -3.04 20.29
C SER A 364 22.26 -2.69 21.61
N LEU A 365 20.93 -2.75 21.68
CA LEU A 365 20.15 -2.40 22.87
C LEU A 365 19.88 -3.60 23.80
N THR A 366 20.01 -4.84 23.31
CA THR A 366 19.80 -6.07 24.11
C THR A 366 20.56 -6.09 25.45
N PRO A 367 21.85 -5.71 25.54
CA PRO A 367 22.58 -5.74 26.80
C PRO A 367 22.03 -4.77 27.85
N SER A 368 21.38 -3.67 27.43
CA SER A 368 20.88 -2.61 28.31
C SER A 368 19.46 -2.83 28.82
N TYR A 369 18.71 -3.77 28.22
CA TYR A 369 17.26 -3.93 28.45
C TYR A 369 16.80 -5.38 28.67
N ALA A 370 17.72 -6.29 29.02
CA ALA A 370 17.38 -7.69 29.29
C ALA A 370 16.22 -7.82 30.28
N GLY A 371 15.06 -8.32 29.82
CA GLY A 371 13.87 -8.57 30.65
C GLY A 371 12.87 -7.42 30.79
N CYS A 372 13.04 -6.29 30.09
CA CYS A 372 12.09 -5.18 30.13
C CYS A 372 10.92 -5.39 29.15
N SER A 373 9.68 -5.21 29.61
CA SER A 373 8.47 -5.32 28.76
C SER A 373 8.39 -4.30 27.64
N ASN A 374 9.15 -3.20 27.73
CA ASN A 374 9.08 -2.07 26.80
C ASN A 374 10.27 -2.02 25.83
N PHE A 375 10.96 -3.15 25.62
CA PHE A 375 12.14 -3.21 24.75
C PHE A 375 11.83 -2.83 23.29
N GLU A 376 10.68 -3.27 22.76
CA GLU A 376 10.24 -2.93 21.39
C GLU A 376 10.00 -1.42 21.22
N ASP A 377 9.39 -0.79 22.22
CA ASP A 377 9.14 0.65 22.22
C ASP A 377 10.45 1.43 22.25
N ALA A 378 11.42 1.00 23.08
CA ALA A 378 12.74 1.62 23.13
C ALA A 378 13.52 1.47 21.81
N VAL A 379 13.42 0.31 21.15
CA VAL A 379 14.00 0.10 19.81
C VAL A 379 13.35 1.03 18.78
N SER A 380 12.02 1.15 18.82
CA SER A 380 11.26 1.98 17.89
C SER A 380 11.55 3.47 18.10
N ASP A 381 11.58 3.93 19.35
CA ASP A 381 11.94 5.31 19.72
C ASP A 381 13.38 5.64 19.30
N TYR A 382 14.32 4.72 19.49
CA TYR A 382 15.69 4.89 19.04
C TYR A 382 15.76 5.08 17.52
N ILE A 383 15.08 4.23 16.76
CA ILE A 383 15.03 4.29 15.30
C ILE A 383 14.41 5.61 14.83
N ILE A 384 13.29 6.03 15.41
CA ILE A 384 12.60 7.28 15.05
C ILE A 384 13.51 8.49 15.30
N CYS A 385 14.28 8.48 16.39
CA CYS A 385 15.21 9.57 16.72
C CYS A 385 16.48 9.58 15.85
N HIS A 386 16.84 8.48 15.20
CA HIS A 386 18.08 8.32 14.44
C HIS A 386 17.82 7.95 12.97
N LEU A 387 16.78 8.53 12.38
CA LEU A 387 16.45 8.38 10.95
C LEU A 387 17.57 8.89 10.03
N ASP A 388 18.40 9.82 10.51
CA ASP A 388 19.55 10.39 9.82
C ASP A 388 20.71 9.40 9.62
N LEU A 389 20.76 8.32 10.40
CA LEU A 389 21.74 7.24 10.23
C LEU A 389 21.43 6.32 9.04
N TYR A 390 20.32 6.56 8.33
CA TYR A 390 19.98 5.82 7.12
C TYR A 390 20.93 6.16 5.96
N ASP A 391 21.66 5.15 5.50
CA ASP A 391 22.51 5.24 4.31
C ASP A 391 21.66 5.18 3.04
N SER A 392 21.13 6.34 2.67
CA SER A 392 20.36 6.51 1.44
C SER A 392 21.19 6.27 0.18
N GLN A 393 22.50 6.52 0.20
CA GLN A 393 23.36 6.35 -0.97
C GLN A 393 23.59 4.88 -1.32
N SER A 394 23.85 4.03 -0.31
CA SER A 394 23.91 2.58 -0.52
C SER A 394 22.61 2.07 -1.12
N SER A 395 21.46 2.55 -0.61
CA SER A 395 20.15 2.14 -1.10
C SER A 395 19.90 2.58 -2.55
N VAL A 396 20.32 3.80 -2.93
CA VAL A 396 20.27 4.27 -4.32
C VAL A 396 21.07 3.36 -5.25
N ASN A 397 22.29 3.00 -4.86
CA ASN A 397 23.13 2.11 -5.66
C ASN A 397 22.49 0.72 -5.83
N ASP A 398 21.85 0.21 -4.78
CA ASP A 398 21.17 -1.10 -4.81
C ASP A 398 19.97 -1.08 -5.75
N VAL A 399 19.18 0.00 -5.73
CA VAL A 399 18.06 0.22 -6.65
C VAL A 399 18.54 0.32 -8.09
N ILE A 400 19.61 1.09 -8.37
CA ILE A 400 20.17 1.21 -9.72
C ILE A 400 20.62 -0.16 -10.24
N ARG A 401 21.26 -0.98 -9.40
CA ARG A 401 21.64 -2.35 -9.78
C ARG A 401 20.42 -3.23 -10.07
N ALA A 402 19.37 -3.15 -9.26
CA ALA A 402 18.13 -3.88 -9.48
C ALA A 402 17.42 -3.44 -10.79
N MET A 403 17.39 -2.14 -11.07
CA MET A 403 16.83 -1.60 -12.31
C MET A 403 17.58 -2.05 -13.56
N ASN A 404 18.91 -2.13 -13.50
CA ASN A 404 19.76 -2.55 -14.63
C ASN A 404 19.55 -4.01 -15.04
N VAL A 405 19.05 -4.87 -14.15
CA VAL A 405 18.73 -6.28 -14.46
C VAL A 405 17.24 -6.51 -14.72
N ASN A 406 16.41 -5.48 -14.65
CA ASN A 406 14.96 -5.63 -14.74
C ASN A 406 14.51 -5.82 -16.20
N PRO A 407 13.85 -6.94 -16.55
CA PRO A 407 13.49 -7.26 -17.93
C PRO A 407 12.38 -6.38 -18.52
N LYS A 408 11.65 -5.61 -17.70
CA LYS A 408 10.54 -4.75 -18.15
C LYS A 408 11.00 -3.38 -18.65
N ILE A 409 12.21 -2.98 -18.28
CA ILE A 409 12.77 -1.68 -18.62
C ILE A 409 14.12 -1.86 -19.30
N SER A 410 14.38 -1.04 -20.31
CA SER A 410 15.68 -1.01 -20.97
C SER A 410 16.07 0.44 -21.14
N PHE A 411 17.24 0.81 -20.64
CA PHE A 411 17.86 2.09 -20.95
C PHE A 411 18.70 1.97 -22.22
N PRO A 412 18.81 3.02 -23.04
CA PRO A 412 19.84 3.08 -24.08
C PRO A 412 21.23 2.86 -23.45
N PRO A 413 22.11 2.06 -24.07
CA PRO A 413 23.42 1.73 -23.49
C PRO A 413 24.32 2.96 -23.27
N GLU A 414 24.00 4.10 -23.89
CA GLU A 414 24.73 5.36 -23.76
C GLU A 414 24.36 6.15 -22.50
N VAL A 415 23.33 5.76 -21.76
CA VAL A 415 22.82 6.54 -20.63
C VAL A 415 22.55 5.63 -19.42
N ASP A 416 22.86 6.11 -18.22
CA ASP A 416 22.73 5.35 -16.96
C ASP A 416 21.54 5.84 -16.13
N PHE A 417 20.93 4.92 -15.37
CA PHE A 417 19.92 5.23 -14.35
C PHE A 417 20.46 6.09 -13.21
N CYS A 418 21.77 6.31 -13.10
CA CYS A 418 22.35 7.34 -12.22
C CYS A 418 21.71 8.73 -12.40
N LEU A 419 21.14 9.04 -13.57
CA LEU A 419 20.36 10.26 -13.79
C LEU A 419 19.14 10.41 -12.86
N LEU A 420 18.64 9.31 -12.32
CA LEU A 420 17.51 9.26 -11.39
C LEU A 420 17.93 9.24 -9.92
N SER A 421 19.22 9.42 -9.60
CA SER A 421 19.72 9.26 -8.22
C SER A 421 18.96 10.12 -7.22
N ASP A 422 18.71 11.40 -7.51
CA ASP A 422 17.98 12.31 -6.62
C ASP A 422 16.53 11.85 -6.39
N PHE A 423 15.87 11.42 -7.47
CA PHE A 423 14.52 10.88 -7.40
C PHE A 423 14.47 9.60 -6.57
N ILE A 424 15.36 8.64 -6.85
CA ILE A 424 15.46 7.36 -6.13
C ILE A 424 15.77 7.61 -4.65
N GLN A 425 16.68 8.55 -4.36
CA GLN A 425 17.06 8.90 -2.99
C GLN A 425 15.87 9.42 -2.20
N GLU A 426 15.05 10.31 -2.77
CA GLU A 426 13.86 10.83 -2.10
C GLU A 426 12.84 9.71 -1.83
N ILE A 427 12.58 8.83 -2.80
CA ILE A 427 11.67 7.69 -2.60
C ILE A 427 12.20 6.73 -1.53
N CYS A 428 13.50 6.41 -1.56
CA CYS A 428 14.16 5.59 -0.55
C CYS A 428 14.01 6.18 0.86
N CYS A 429 14.18 7.50 1.01
CA CYS A 429 14.00 8.20 2.29
C CYS A 429 12.55 8.14 2.78
N ILE A 430 11.58 8.38 1.89
CA ILE A 430 10.15 8.29 2.21
C ILE A 430 9.81 6.86 2.64
N ALA A 431 10.19 5.86 1.84
CA ALA A 431 9.89 4.45 2.08
C ALA A 431 10.50 3.96 3.39
N PHE A 432 11.76 4.31 3.68
CA PHE A 432 12.41 3.94 4.94
C PHE A 432 11.69 4.55 6.14
N ALA A 433 11.33 5.83 6.08
CA ALA A 433 10.60 6.51 7.14
C ALA A 433 9.19 5.94 7.33
N MET A 434 8.52 5.53 6.26
CA MET A 434 7.22 4.85 6.31
C MET A 434 7.25 3.51 7.07
N GLN A 435 8.40 2.82 7.09
CA GLN A 435 8.56 1.60 7.90
C GLN A 435 8.67 1.89 9.41
N THR A 436 8.87 3.14 9.82
CA THR A 436 8.88 3.56 11.24
C THR A 436 7.49 3.91 11.80
N LEU A 437 6.45 3.80 10.97
CA LEU A 437 5.07 3.99 11.39
C LEU A 437 4.54 2.70 11.99
N ASP A 438 3.55 2.85 12.87
CA ASP A 438 2.80 1.73 13.44
C ASP A 438 1.30 1.98 13.22
N PRO A 439 0.64 1.24 12.30
CA PRO A 439 1.22 0.23 11.41
C PRO A 439 2.08 0.84 10.28
N PRO A 440 3.01 0.07 9.67
CA PRO A 440 3.87 0.55 8.59
C PRO A 440 3.07 0.74 7.29
N LEU A 441 3.51 1.70 6.47
CA LEU A 441 2.96 1.91 5.13
C LEU A 441 3.84 1.24 4.08
N ASP A 442 3.20 0.59 3.10
CA ASP A 442 3.88 -0.05 1.96
C ASP A 442 3.09 0.23 0.67
N ILE A 443 3.64 -0.19 -0.47
CA ILE A 443 3.01 -0.02 -1.77
C ILE A 443 2.36 -1.31 -2.29
N ALA A 444 1.31 -1.15 -3.10
CA ALA A 444 0.73 -2.25 -3.84
C ALA A 444 1.63 -2.64 -5.02
N PHE A 445 2.01 -3.92 -5.06
CA PHE A 445 2.67 -4.51 -6.22
C PHE A 445 1.64 -4.72 -7.34
N GLY A 446 1.89 -4.12 -8.51
CA GLY A 446 1.03 -4.23 -9.68
C GLY A 446 1.72 -5.03 -10.79
N ALA A 447 1.02 -6.02 -11.34
CA ALA A 447 1.49 -6.77 -12.51
C ALA A 447 0.95 -6.17 -13.80
N ASP A 448 1.70 -6.29 -14.90
CA ASP A 448 1.18 -5.88 -16.21
C ASP A 448 0.17 -6.94 -16.66
N GLY A 449 -0.96 -6.50 -17.23
CA GLY A 449 -2.05 -7.37 -17.64
C GLY A 449 -2.99 -7.81 -16.52
N GLU A 450 -2.85 -7.29 -15.30
CA GLU A 450 -3.82 -7.54 -14.23
C GLU A 450 -5.17 -6.84 -14.49
N ILE A 451 -6.23 -7.35 -13.87
CA ILE A 451 -7.56 -6.73 -13.96
C ILE A 451 -7.51 -5.39 -13.23
N PHE A 452 -7.96 -4.34 -13.90
CA PHE A 452 -8.00 -2.99 -13.34
C PHE A 452 -8.88 -2.96 -12.08
N ASN A 453 -8.32 -2.44 -10.99
CA ASN A 453 -9.00 -2.29 -9.71
C ASN A 453 -9.28 -0.82 -9.40
N ASP A 454 -10.54 -0.40 -9.49
CA ASP A 454 -11.00 0.97 -9.24
C ASP A 454 -10.75 1.45 -7.80
N CYS A 455 -10.65 0.55 -6.83
CA CYS A 455 -10.34 0.91 -5.44
C CYS A 455 -8.86 1.28 -5.28
N LYS A 456 -7.96 0.58 -5.98
CA LYS A 456 -6.51 0.78 -5.85
C LYS A 456 -5.96 1.86 -6.78
N TYR A 457 -6.51 2.01 -7.98
CA TYR A 457 -5.89 2.83 -9.02
C TYR A 457 -6.87 3.83 -9.64
N ARG A 458 -6.33 4.97 -10.06
CA ARG A 458 -6.98 5.88 -11.01
C ARG A 458 -6.47 5.60 -12.41
N ARG A 459 -7.35 5.73 -13.41
CA ARG A 459 -6.95 5.64 -14.82
C ARG A 459 -6.27 6.93 -15.25
N SER A 460 -5.12 6.81 -15.89
CA SER A 460 -4.48 7.93 -16.58
C SER A 460 -5.32 8.39 -17.79
N TYR A 461 -5.14 9.64 -18.21
CA TYR A 461 -5.92 10.25 -19.30
C TYR A 461 -5.74 9.55 -20.66
N ASP A 462 -4.62 8.86 -20.88
CA ASP A 462 -4.27 8.13 -22.10
C ASP A 462 -4.75 6.66 -22.09
N SER A 463 -5.61 6.32 -21.13
CA SER A 463 -6.21 5.01 -20.98
C SER A 463 -7.41 4.77 -21.89
N ASP A 464 -7.54 3.55 -22.39
CA ASP A 464 -8.80 3.02 -22.89
C ASP A 464 -9.72 2.69 -21.70
N PHE A 465 -10.65 3.57 -21.35
CA PHE A 465 -11.56 3.39 -20.20
C PHE A 465 -12.45 2.14 -20.29
N THR A 466 -12.60 1.58 -21.50
CA THR A 466 -13.33 0.34 -21.75
C THR A 466 -12.46 -0.92 -21.62
N ALA A 467 -11.14 -0.77 -21.52
CA ALA A 467 -10.23 -1.90 -21.38
C ALA A 467 -10.24 -2.40 -19.92
N PRO A 468 -10.41 -3.72 -19.70
CA PRO A 468 -10.44 -4.27 -18.34
C PRO A 468 -9.05 -4.49 -17.73
N LEU A 469 -7.97 -4.36 -18.52
CA LEU A 469 -6.63 -4.76 -18.11
C LEU A 469 -5.70 -3.56 -17.98
N VAL A 470 -4.85 -3.60 -16.97
CA VAL A 470 -3.72 -2.70 -16.82
C VAL A 470 -2.68 -3.01 -17.88
N PHE A 471 -2.31 -2.01 -18.67
CA PHE A 471 -1.22 -2.09 -19.63
C PHE A 471 0.13 -1.81 -18.96
N TYR A 472 0.18 -0.81 -18.08
CA TYR A 472 1.27 -0.57 -17.13
C TYR A 472 0.84 0.34 -15.99
N HIS A 473 1.61 0.30 -14.91
CA HIS A 473 1.46 1.21 -13.78
C HIS A 473 2.34 2.44 -13.94
N VAL A 474 1.80 3.60 -13.55
CA VAL A 474 2.50 4.89 -13.54
C VAL A 474 2.94 5.25 -12.14
N TRP A 475 2.12 4.94 -11.14
CA TRP A 475 2.41 5.19 -9.73
C TRP A 475 1.77 4.13 -8.84
N PRO A 476 2.48 3.58 -7.84
CA PRO A 476 1.90 2.58 -6.96
C PRO A 476 0.81 3.15 -6.05
N ALA A 477 -0.14 2.30 -5.65
CA ALA A 477 -1.08 2.63 -4.59
C ALA A 477 -0.39 2.47 -3.23
N LEU A 478 -0.65 3.38 -2.30
CA LEU A 478 -0.13 3.31 -0.95
C LEU A 478 -1.13 2.57 -0.04
N MET A 479 -0.62 1.60 0.70
CA MET A 479 -1.37 0.61 1.45
C MET A 479 -1.00 0.64 2.94
N GLU A 480 -1.98 0.40 3.79
CA GLU A 480 -1.84 0.18 5.24
C GLU A 480 -2.68 -1.04 5.61
N ASN A 481 -2.08 -2.16 6.03
CA ASN A 481 -2.80 -3.39 6.40
C ASN A 481 -3.91 -3.76 5.39
N ASP A 482 -3.58 -3.81 4.10
CA ASP A 482 -4.48 -4.07 2.96
C ASP A 482 -5.52 -3.00 2.62
N CYS A 483 -5.58 -1.90 3.39
CA CYS A 483 -6.42 -0.75 3.09
C CYS A 483 -5.69 0.23 2.17
N VAL A 484 -6.37 0.73 1.14
CA VAL A 484 -5.83 1.75 0.24
C VAL A 484 -5.89 3.11 0.94
N ILE A 485 -4.73 3.69 1.27
CA ILE A 485 -4.62 5.03 1.85
C ILE A 485 -4.55 6.09 0.75
N MET A 486 -3.81 5.81 -0.32
CA MET A 486 -3.75 6.67 -1.50
C MET A 486 -3.80 5.83 -2.78
N LYS A 487 -4.69 6.21 -3.70
CA LYS A 487 -4.81 5.54 -4.99
C LYS A 487 -3.57 5.78 -5.85
N GLY A 488 -3.10 4.70 -6.47
CA GLY A 488 -2.07 4.77 -7.50
C GLY A 488 -2.63 5.27 -8.83
N GLU A 489 -1.81 5.20 -9.87
CA GLU A 489 -2.15 5.57 -11.23
C GLU A 489 -1.73 4.43 -12.19
N ALA A 490 -2.64 4.03 -13.07
CA ALA A 490 -2.40 2.99 -14.06
C ALA A 490 -3.02 3.33 -15.42
N VAL A 491 -2.37 2.85 -16.48
CA VAL A 491 -2.83 2.98 -17.87
C VAL A 491 -3.46 1.67 -18.30
N THR A 492 -4.65 1.72 -18.90
CA THR A 492 -5.33 0.53 -19.45
C THR A 492 -5.40 0.60 -20.96
N LYS A 493 -5.15 -0.49 -21.68
CA LYS A 493 -5.27 -0.55 -23.14
C LYS A 493 -5.89 -1.86 -23.61
N ARG A 494 -6.65 -1.82 -24.71
CA ARG A 494 -7.11 -3.04 -25.38
C ARG A 494 -5.90 -3.81 -25.93
N GLY A 495 -5.83 -5.11 -25.66
CA GLY A 495 -4.73 -5.96 -26.12
C GLY A 495 -3.48 -5.99 -25.23
N ALA A 496 -3.57 -5.50 -23.98
CA ALA A 496 -2.45 -5.51 -23.02
C ALA A 496 -1.75 -6.89 -22.85
N PHE A 497 -2.45 -8.00 -23.05
CA PHE A 497 -1.88 -9.35 -23.01
C PHE A 497 -0.86 -9.66 -24.12
N TRP A 498 -0.86 -8.93 -25.24
CA TRP A 498 -0.12 -9.34 -26.44
C TRP A 498 1.34 -8.85 -26.45
N ASN A 499 1.67 -7.88 -25.59
CA ASN A 499 3.02 -7.33 -25.47
C ASN A 499 3.84 -7.94 -24.33
N SER A 500 3.20 -8.60 -23.36
CA SER A 500 3.87 -9.13 -22.16
C SER A 500 4.60 -10.47 -22.38
N VAL A 501 4.40 -11.16 -23.52
CA VAL A 501 4.87 -12.55 -23.73
C VAL A 501 5.87 -12.67 -24.88
N ARG A 502 6.48 -11.57 -25.36
CA ARG A 502 7.59 -11.67 -26.32
C ARG A 502 8.92 -11.38 -25.63
N PRO A 503 9.80 -12.38 -25.48
CA PRO A 503 11.21 -12.09 -25.27
C PRO A 503 11.68 -11.22 -26.42
N VAL A 504 12.33 -10.10 -26.11
CA VAL A 504 13.05 -9.30 -27.11
C VAL A 504 14.30 -10.09 -27.53
N SER A 505 14.11 -11.12 -28.36
CA SER A 505 15.18 -11.79 -29.10
C SER A 505 14.89 -11.71 -30.60
N ARG A 506 15.14 -10.53 -31.17
CA ARG A 506 15.63 -10.47 -32.56
C ARG A 506 16.24 -9.11 -32.85
N CYS A 507 17.56 -9.05 -32.73
CA CYS A 507 18.37 -8.19 -33.57
C CYS A 507 17.99 -8.50 -35.03
N ARG A 508 17.22 -7.61 -35.67
CA ARG A 508 17.05 -7.65 -37.12
C ARG A 508 17.97 -6.60 -37.69
N SER A 509 19.21 -7.04 -37.91
CA SER A 509 20.21 -6.31 -38.68
C SER A 509 19.60 -5.87 -40.00
N ARG A 510 19.78 -4.60 -40.30
CA ARG A 510 19.57 -4.03 -41.63
C ARG A 510 20.51 -4.77 -42.59
N SER A 511 19.97 -5.49 -43.55
CA SER A 511 20.65 -5.72 -44.82
C SER A 511 19.63 -5.73 -45.95
N LEU A 512 20.11 -5.15 -47.04
CA LEU A 512 19.41 -4.68 -48.22
C LEU A 512 18.77 -5.85 -48.98
N SER A 513 17.57 -5.64 -49.55
CA SER A 513 17.11 -6.40 -50.72
C SER A 513 18.22 -6.34 -51.79
N PRO A 514 18.43 -7.39 -52.62
CA PRO A 514 17.49 -7.62 -53.72
C PRO A 514 17.45 -9.06 -54.33
N ILE A 515 16.58 -9.22 -55.33
CA ILE A 515 16.60 -10.20 -56.44
C ILE A 515 15.85 -11.53 -56.23
N CYS A 516 14.70 -11.63 -56.92
CA CYS A 516 14.04 -12.86 -57.34
C CYS A 516 14.95 -13.71 -58.24
N PRO A 517 14.79 -15.04 -58.23
CA PRO A 517 14.89 -15.81 -59.46
C PRO A 517 13.59 -16.53 -59.80
N ARG A 518 13.32 -16.49 -61.11
CA ARG A 518 12.22 -17.08 -61.86
C ARG A 518 12.76 -18.30 -62.60
N SER A 519 12.14 -19.46 -62.44
CA SER A 519 11.99 -20.57 -63.43
C SER A 519 11.40 -21.79 -62.70
N HIS A 520 10.16 -22.22 -62.91
CA HIS A 520 9.45 -22.78 -64.08
C HIS A 520 9.45 -24.32 -64.10
N ILE A 521 8.24 -24.85 -64.43
CA ILE A 521 7.83 -26.24 -64.78
C ILE A 521 7.38 -27.06 -63.55
N GLY A 522 6.15 -27.55 -63.41
CA GLY A 522 4.96 -27.57 -64.28
C GLY A 522 4.19 -28.87 -64.04
N LEU A 523 2.87 -28.78 -63.82
CA LEU A 523 1.84 -29.71 -64.34
C LEU A 523 0.45 -29.24 -63.91
N SER A 524 -0.39 -29.06 -64.91
CA SER A 524 -1.76 -28.56 -64.86
C SER A 524 -2.77 -29.71 -64.73
N THR A 525 -3.99 -29.40 -64.28
CA THR A 525 -5.23 -29.81 -64.97
C THR A 525 -6.44 -28.98 -64.46
N VAL A 526 -6.99 -28.17 -65.39
CA VAL A 526 -8.43 -27.90 -65.64
C VAL A 526 -9.29 -27.33 -64.49
N SER A 527 -9.55 -26.01 -64.39
CA SER A 527 -10.54 -25.17 -65.12
C SER A 527 -12.04 -25.44 -64.86
N ARG A 528 -12.75 -24.47 -64.25
CA ARG A 528 -13.92 -23.80 -64.88
C ARG A 528 -14.46 -22.63 -64.04
N SER A 529 -14.78 -21.57 -64.78
CA SER A 529 -15.28 -20.24 -64.43
C SER A 529 -16.82 -20.12 -64.46
N ARG A 530 -17.41 -19.16 -63.71
CA ARG A 530 -18.34 -18.09 -64.14
C ARG A 530 -19.44 -17.76 -63.10
N SER A 531 -19.53 -16.47 -62.74
CA SER A 531 -20.73 -15.73 -62.25
C SER A 531 -21.79 -15.59 -63.39
N PRO A 532 -23.05 -15.12 -63.22
CA PRO A 532 -23.52 -14.01 -62.36
C PRO A 532 -24.95 -14.16 -61.72
N SER A 533 -25.37 -13.12 -60.99
CA SER A 533 -26.65 -12.89 -60.26
C SER A 533 -27.96 -13.07 -61.06
N PRO A 534 -29.14 -13.14 -60.37
CA PRO A 534 -30.16 -12.11 -60.62
C PRO A 534 -31.03 -11.66 -59.41
N ILE A 535 -31.22 -10.33 -59.35
CA ILE A 535 -32.41 -9.45 -59.18
C ILE A 535 -33.72 -9.98 -58.51
N ARG A 536 -34.27 -9.10 -57.65
CA ARG A 536 -35.59 -9.07 -56.96
C ARG A 536 -36.83 -9.15 -57.85
N CYS A 537 -37.90 -9.78 -57.34
CA CYS A 537 -39.33 -9.41 -57.39
C CYS A 537 -40.02 -10.29 -56.31
N GLY A 538 -40.79 -9.80 -55.34
CA GLY A 538 -41.98 -8.96 -55.47
C GLY A 538 -43.22 -9.86 -55.32
N LEU A 539 -43.62 -10.18 -54.07
CA LEU A 539 -44.88 -10.89 -53.78
C LEU A 539 -45.95 -9.92 -53.28
N PRO A 540 -47.19 -10.00 -53.78
CA PRO A 540 -48.32 -9.20 -53.31
C PRO A 540 -49.26 -9.98 -52.36
N ARG A 541 -49.95 -9.20 -51.50
CA ARG A 541 -51.23 -9.46 -50.79
C ARG A 541 -51.24 -10.62 -49.79
N PHE A 542 -51.64 -10.45 -48.53
CA PHE A 542 -52.74 -9.66 -47.98
C PHE A 542 -52.31 -8.68 -46.88
#